data_AF-A0A4Q2YDD5-F1
#
_entry.id   AF-A0A4Q2YDD5-F1
#
_cell.length_a   1.000
_cell.length_b   1.000
_cell.length_c   1.000
_cell.angle_alpha   90.00
_cell.angle_beta   90.00
_cell.angle_gamma   90.00
#
_symmetry.space_group_name_H-M   'P 1'
#
loop_
_entity.id
_entity.type
_entity.pdbx_description
1 polymer ?
#
loop_
_entity_poly.entity_id
_entity_poly.type
_entity_poly.pdbx_seq_one_letter_code
_entity_poly.pdbx_strand_id
1 'polypeptide(L)'
;MIGFSAGVRERLTGVCQDASFAETGDFLPADPPQRPTTNDQRPTMNAQELVAEARILEALAGGEEDKLPNKGKELNLDSYFQTPETLRMAFSMLKGAEVVPEEVGLLQQSHQLKTFLRENPDLDGAAKRKIHLKLAELDALYDMKMQRYQ
;
A
#
# COMPACT_ATOMS: atom_id res chain seq x y z
N MET A 1 -21.38 -20.68 57.95
CA MET A 1 -19.96 -20.34 57.88
C MET A 1 -19.80 -19.27 56.81
N ILE A 2 -19.33 -18.10 57.23
CA ILE A 2 -18.57 -17.05 56.48
C ILE A 2 -19.23 -16.56 55.17
N GLY A 3 -19.76 -15.34 55.00
CA GLY A 3 -19.63 -14.08 55.73
C GLY A 3 -18.61 -13.14 55.06
N PHE A 4 -19.09 -12.11 54.34
CA PHE A 4 -18.54 -10.74 54.09
C PHE A 4 -19.25 -10.15 52.85
N SER A 5 -20.23 -9.23 52.96
CA SER A 5 -20.15 -7.78 53.26
C SER A 5 -19.18 -7.05 52.31
N ALA A 6 -19.43 -5.87 51.73
CA ALA A 6 -20.46 -4.85 51.74
C ALA A 6 -20.25 -4.06 50.42
N GLY A 7 -21.17 -3.28 49.90
CA GLY A 7 -21.51 -1.99 50.48
C GLY A 7 -21.65 -0.99 49.34
N VAL A 8 -22.88 -0.53 49.17
CA VAL A 8 -23.31 0.53 48.26
C VAL A 8 -23.08 1.89 48.93
N ARG A 9 -22.70 2.89 48.12
CA ARG A 9 -22.80 4.35 48.33
C ARG A 9 -21.96 5.03 49.42
N GLU A 10 -21.17 6.01 48.98
CA GLU A 10 -20.91 7.33 49.58
C GLU A 10 -20.39 8.19 48.41
N ARG A 11 -21.11 9.16 47.83
CA ARG A 11 -21.57 10.47 48.34
C ARG A 11 -20.49 11.21 49.14
N LEU A 12 -19.59 11.88 48.42
CA LEU A 12 -18.93 13.08 48.93
C LEU A 12 -19.21 14.24 47.97
N THR A 13 -20.17 15.03 48.40
CA THR A 13 -20.40 16.43 48.08
C THR A 13 -19.22 17.30 48.55
N GLY A 14 -18.95 18.38 47.81
CA GLY A 14 -18.01 19.44 48.17
C GLY A 14 -16.71 19.32 47.38
N VAL A 15 -16.26 20.30 46.60
CA VAL A 15 -16.40 21.76 46.72
C VAL A 15 -16.27 22.33 45.31
N CYS A 16 -17.35 22.88 44.75
CA CYS A 16 -17.24 23.84 43.65
C CYS A 16 -17.23 25.22 44.31
N GLN A 17 -16.06 25.68 44.74
CA GLN A 17 -15.84 27.07 45.12
C GLN A 17 -14.79 27.64 44.18
N ASP A 18 -15.27 28.47 43.26
CA ASP A 18 -14.73 29.78 42.95
C ASP A 18 -13.20 29.88 43.03
N ALA A 19 -12.52 29.39 41.99
CA ALA A 19 -11.22 29.90 41.62
C ALA A 19 -11.39 30.60 40.28
N SER A 20 -11.63 31.90 40.37
CA SER A 20 -11.38 32.90 39.34
C SER A 20 -10.29 32.44 38.38
N PHE A 21 -10.71 32.21 37.13
CA PHE A 21 -9.87 32.02 35.96
C PHE A 21 -9.05 33.32 35.76
N ALA A 22 -7.97 33.45 36.53
CA ALA A 22 -7.02 34.52 36.40
C ALA A 22 -6.24 34.29 35.11
N GLU A 23 -6.51 35.13 34.12
CA GLU A 23 -5.62 35.37 33.00
C GLU A 23 -4.25 35.78 33.55
N THR A 24 -3.24 34.91 33.44
CA THR A 24 -1.86 35.32 33.22
C THR A 24 -0.98 34.11 32.96
N GLY A 25 -0.23 34.20 31.86
CA GLY A 25 0.88 33.30 31.57
C GLY A 25 0.67 32.57 30.27
N ASP A 26 1.30 33.08 29.21
CA ASP A 26 1.48 32.43 27.93
C ASP A 26 2.02 31.00 28.12
N PHE A 27 1.14 30.02 28.25
CA PHE A 27 1.49 28.62 28.06
C PHE A 27 1.46 28.36 26.55
N LEU A 28 2.44 28.92 25.83
CA LEU A 28 2.85 28.29 24.58
C LEU A 28 3.15 26.83 24.94
N PRO A 29 2.47 25.84 24.34
CA PRO A 29 2.90 24.47 24.50
C PRO A 29 4.36 24.46 24.05
N ALA A 30 5.27 24.11 24.96
CA ALA A 30 6.67 23.95 24.61
C ALA A 30 6.72 23.14 23.33
N ASP A 31 7.40 23.67 22.30
CA ASP A 31 7.62 22.94 21.07
C ASP A 31 8.04 21.52 21.46
N PRO A 32 7.40 20.47 20.89
CA PRO A 32 7.75 19.10 21.22
C PRO A 32 9.27 18.99 21.13
N PRO A 33 9.94 18.36 22.12
CA PRO A 33 11.39 18.40 22.22
C PRO A 33 11.93 18.03 20.85
N GLN A 34 12.56 19.00 20.18
CA GLN A 34 13.18 18.76 18.89
C GLN A 34 14.14 17.62 19.13
N ARG A 35 13.88 16.47 18.48
CA ARG A 35 14.72 15.29 18.59
C ARG A 35 16.16 15.79 18.49
N PRO A 36 17.05 15.53 19.47
CA PRO A 36 18.40 16.04 19.40
C PRO A 36 19.00 15.50 18.12
N THR A 37 19.22 16.38 17.15
CA THR A 37 19.83 16.03 15.87
C THR A 37 21.32 15.87 16.14
N THR A 38 21.73 14.81 16.85
CA THR A 38 23.14 14.47 17.09
C THR A 38 23.83 13.99 15.82
N ASN A 39 23.45 14.50 14.66
CA ASN A 39 24.15 14.23 13.42
C ASN A 39 24.31 15.53 12.64
N ASP A 40 25.38 16.26 12.98
CA ASP A 40 25.94 17.35 12.17
C ASP A 40 26.71 16.79 10.93
N GLN A 41 26.54 15.50 10.62
CA GLN A 41 26.88 14.98 9.31
C GLN A 41 25.83 15.47 8.32
N ARG A 42 26.07 16.66 7.74
CA ARG A 42 25.59 16.90 6.38
C ARG A 42 26.06 15.69 5.56
N PRO A 43 25.17 14.95 4.89
CA PRO A 43 25.62 13.83 4.08
C PRO A 43 26.63 14.40 3.09
N THR A 44 27.85 13.87 3.10
CA THR A 44 28.77 14.08 2.00
C THR A 44 28.08 13.47 0.79
N MET A 45 27.45 14.33 -0.02
CA MET A 45 26.60 13.86 -1.09
C MET A 45 27.39 12.93 -2.00
N ASN A 46 27.01 11.65 -2.00
CA ASN A 46 27.63 10.67 -2.87
C ASN A 46 27.23 10.97 -4.32
N ALA A 47 28.01 10.49 -5.29
CA ALA A 47 27.75 10.79 -6.71
C ALA A 47 26.33 10.39 -7.17
N GLN A 48 25.74 9.35 -6.57
CA GLN A 48 24.37 8.92 -6.84
C GLN A 48 23.33 9.90 -6.26
N GLU A 49 23.58 10.43 -5.07
CA GLU A 49 22.70 11.40 -4.41
C GLU A 49 22.69 12.72 -5.17
N LEU A 50 23.84 13.19 -5.65
CA LEU A 50 23.93 14.39 -6.50
C LEU A 50 23.13 14.26 -7.80
N VAL A 51 23.23 13.11 -8.48
CA VAL A 51 22.48 12.86 -9.71
C VAL A 51 20.99 12.72 -9.44
N ALA A 52 20.62 12.07 -8.33
CA ALA A 52 19.22 11.95 -7.91
C ALA A 52 18.62 13.32 -7.58
N GLU A 53 19.31 14.14 -6.79
CA GLU A 53 18.86 15.47 -6.38
C GLU A 53 18.68 16.39 -7.59
N ALA A 54 19.65 16.42 -8.49
CA ALA A 54 19.56 17.22 -9.71
C ALA A 54 18.34 16.82 -10.56
N ARG A 55 18.09 15.51 -10.74
CA ARG A 55 16.91 15.02 -11.48
C ARG A 55 15.60 15.35 -10.80
N ILE A 56 15.54 15.26 -9.47
CA ILE A 56 14.34 15.62 -8.71
C ILE A 56 14.04 17.11 -8.89
N LEU A 57 15.04 17.98 -8.75
CA LEU A 57 14.88 19.43 -8.93
C LEU A 57 14.48 19.81 -10.36
N GLU A 58 15.05 19.16 -11.37
CA GLU A 58 14.65 19.34 -12.78
C GLU A 58 13.18 18.94 -13.00
N ALA A 59 12.75 17.79 -12.47
CA ALA A 59 11.37 17.32 -12.57
C ALA A 59 10.37 18.24 -11.85
N LEU A 60 10.75 18.78 -10.68
CA LEU A 60 9.96 19.77 -9.95
C LEU A 60 9.84 21.09 -10.72
N ALA A 61 10.94 21.59 -11.28
CA ALA A 61 10.94 22.80 -12.11
C ALA A 61 10.11 22.63 -13.40
N GLY A 62 10.07 21.42 -13.94
CA GLY A 62 9.23 21.04 -15.08
C GLY A 62 7.76 20.80 -14.76
N GLY A 63 7.36 20.83 -13.47
CA GLY A 63 5.99 20.54 -13.06
C GLY A 63 5.57 19.07 -13.24
N GLU A 64 6.52 18.13 -13.42
CA GLU A 64 6.21 16.70 -13.53
C GLU A 64 5.64 16.11 -12.24
N GLU A 65 5.76 16.84 -11.14
CA GLU A 65 5.07 16.56 -9.89
C GLU A 65 3.55 16.42 -10.07
N ASP A 66 2.91 17.24 -10.92
CA ASP A 66 1.47 17.14 -11.24
C ASP A 66 1.11 15.90 -12.07
N LYS A 67 2.10 15.32 -12.74
CA LYS A 67 1.95 14.13 -13.58
C LYS A 67 2.11 12.82 -12.79
N LEU A 68 2.46 12.89 -11.49
CA LEU A 68 2.60 11.71 -10.65
C LEU A 68 1.24 11.01 -10.45
N PRO A 69 1.18 9.69 -10.63
CA PRO A 69 -0.03 8.93 -10.32
C PRO A 69 -0.36 9.10 -8.83
N ASN A 70 -1.63 9.41 -8.53
CA ASN A 70 -2.16 9.62 -7.18
C ASN A 70 -1.69 10.90 -6.45
N LYS A 71 -1.19 11.95 -7.14
CA LYS A 71 -0.90 13.23 -6.48
C LYS A 71 -2.13 13.76 -5.73
N GLY A 72 -1.98 13.98 -4.42
CA GLY A 72 -3.01 14.54 -3.55
C GLY A 72 -4.22 13.66 -3.29
N LYS A 73 -4.20 12.38 -3.74
CA LYS A 73 -5.27 11.41 -3.48
C LYS A 73 -4.85 10.45 -2.39
N GLU A 74 -5.82 9.99 -1.60
CA GLU A 74 -5.61 8.93 -0.62
C GLU A 74 -5.08 7.68 -1.32
N LEU A 75 -4.02 7.09 -0.76
CA LEU A 75 -3.48 5.83 -1.22
C LEU A 75 -4.50 4.72 -0.98
N ASN A 76 -4.88 4.01 -2.04
CA ASN A 76 -5.68 2.79 -1.87
C ASN A 76 -4.80 1.69 -1.26
N LEU A 77 -5.12 1.31 -0.02
CA LEU A 77 -4.43 0.26 0.74
C LEU A 77 -5.23 -1.06 0.81
N ASP A 78 -6.34 -1.19 0.07
CA ASP A 78 -7.21 -2.37 0.15
C ASP A 78 -6.43 -3.66 -0.14
N SER A 79 -5.57 -3.64 -1.16
CA SER A 79 -4.71 -4.79 -1.50
C SER A 79 -3.73 -5.16 -0.38
N TYR A 80 -3.26 -4.17 0.40
CA TYR A 80 -2.33 -4.39 1.51
C TYR A 80 -3.03 -5.15 2.64
N PHE A 81 -4.25 -4.75 2.98
CA PHE A 81 -5.04 -5.38 4.05
C PHE A 81 -5.67 -6.72 3.65
N GLN A 82 -5.98 -6.92 2.36
CA GLN A 82 -6.42 -8.22 1.84
C GLN A 82 -5.32 -9.29 1.91
N THR A 83 -4.05 -8.89 1.94
CA THR A 83 -2.92 -9.82 2.01
C THR A 83 -2.71 -10.28 3.46
N PRO A 84 -2.53 -11.60 3.73
CA PRO A 84 -2.20 -12.09 5.06
C PRO A 84 -0.90 -11.48 5.58
N GLU A 85 -0.80 -11.31 6.89
CA GLU A 85 0.30 -10.58 7.55
C GLU A 85 1.69 -11.08 7.14
N THR A 86 1.86 -12.40 7.07
CA THR A 86 3.14 -13.05 6.72
C THR A 86 3.64 -12.73 5.31
N LEU A 87 2.74 -12.42 4.36
CA LEU A 87 3.09 -12.17 2.96
C LEU A 87 3.08 -10.68 2.59
N ARG A 88 2.67 -9.80 3.50
CA ARG A 88 2.36 -8.41 3.19
C ARG A 88 3.57 -7.62 2.70
N MET A 89 4.73 -7.81 3.35
CA MET A 89 5.98 -7.17 2.92
C MET A 89 6.42 -7.67 1.54
N ALA A 90 6.47 -8.99 1.34
CA ALA A 90 6.88 -9.58 0.07
C ALA A 90 5.96 -9.14 -1.08
N PHE A 91 4.65 -9.17 -0.88
CA PHE A 91 3.67 -8.77 -1.88
C PHE A 91 3.74 -7.28 -2.22
N SER A 92 3.93 -6.40 -1.22
CA SER A 92 4.12 -4.96 -1.46
C SER A 92 5.38 -4.66 -2.27
N MET A 93 6.49 -5.35 -1.99
CA MET A 93 7.73 -5.19 -2.75
C MET A 93 7.56 -5.64 -4.20
N LEU A 94 6.97 -6.82 -4.41
CA LEU A 94 6.74 -7.36 -5.76
C LEU A 94 5.78 -6.48 -6.58
N LYS A 95 4.70 -6.01 -5.95
CA LYS A 95 3.74 -5.10 -6.57
C LYS A 95 4.39 -3.75 -6.94
N GLY A 96 5.27 -3.23 -6.10
CA GLY A 96 6.00 -1.99 -6.36
C GLY A 96 7.07 -2.09 -7.44
N ALA A 97 7.65 -3.27 -7.65
CA ALA A 97 8.67 -3.51 -8.67
C ALA A 97 8.10 -3.79 -10.07
N GLU A 98 6.76 -3.85 -10.21
CA GLU A 98 6.07 -4.29 -11.44
C GLU A 98 6.54 -5.65 -11.97
N VAL A 99 7.15 -6.47 -11.11
CA VAL A 99 7.63 -7.81 -11.47
C VAL A 99 6.46 -8.77 -11.40
N VAL A 100 5.73 -8.84 -12.52
CA VAL A 100 4.70 -9.86 -12.73
C VAL A 100 5.39 -11.12 -13.27
N PRO A 101 5.22 -12.29 -12.61
CA PRO A 101 5.74 -13.54 -13.14
C PRO A 101 5.19 -13.82 -14.55
N GLU A 102 6.02 -14.37 -15.45
CA GLU A 102 5.62 -14.68 -16.82
C GLU A 102 4.38 -15.60 -16.86
N GLU A 103 4.24 -16.48 -15.87
CA GLU A 103 3.15 -17.43 -15.73
C GLU A 103 1.80 -16.73 -15.52
N VAL A 104 1.79 -15.60 -14.80
CA VAL A 104 0.59 -14.78 -14.61
C VAL A 104 0.18 -14.13 -15.93
N GLY A 105 1.14 -13.73 -16.76
CA GLY A 105 0.87 -13.23 -18.11
C GLY A 105 0.21 -14.27 -19.02
N LEU A 106 0.68 -15.52 -18.99
CA LEU A 106 0.07 -16.64 -19.72
C LEU A 106 -1.39 -16.88 -19.31
N LEU A 107 -1.65 -16.86 -17.99
CA LEU A 107 -3.01 -17.00 -17.46
C LEU A 107 -3.93 -15.87 -17.90
N GLN A 108 -3.44 -14.63 -17.90
CA GLN A 108 -4.22 -13.48 -18.37
C GLN A 108 -4.57 -13.60 -19.86
N GLN A 109 -3.61 -13.99 -20.71
CA GLN A 109 -3.87 -14.20 -22.14
C GLN A 109 -4.89 -15.32 -22.38
N SER A 110 -4.74 -16.45 -21.68
CA SER A 110 -5.67 -17.57 -21.77
C SER A 110 -7.07 -17.16 -21.30
N HIS A 111 -7.17 -16.36 -20.23
CA HIS A 111 -8.44 -15.80 -19.75
C HIS A 111 -9.08 -14.84 -20.77
N GLN A 112 -8.31 -13.92 -21.37
CA GLN A 112 -8.82 -13.01 -22.40
C GLN A 112 -9.40 -13.76 -23.60
N LEU A 113 -8.74 -14.82 -24.07
CA LEU A 113 -9.25 -15.65 -25.16
C LEU A 113 -10.52 -16.42 -24.77
N LYS A 114 -10.61 -16.95 -23.54
CA LYS A 114 -11.82 -17.60 -23.01
C LYS A 114 -12.99 -16.61 -22.93
N THR A 115 -12.75 -15.40 -22.46
CA THR A 115 -13.75 -14.34 -22.37
C THR A 115 -14.20 -13.90 -23.76
N PHE A 116 -13.27 -13.71 -24.70
CA PHE A 116 -13.59 -13.37 -26.09
C PHE A 116 -14.50 -14.42 -26.76
N LEU A 117 -14.25 -15.71 -26.56
CA LEU A 117 -15.11 -16.78 -27.05
C LEU A 117 -16.50 -16.79 -26.40
N ARG A 118 -16.59 -16.42 -25.12
CA ARG A 118 -17.86 -16.34 -24.39
C ARG A 118 -18.72 -15.17 -24.88
N GLU A 119 -18.09 -14.02 -25.15
CA GLU A 119 -18.77 -12.82 -25.64
C GLU A 119 -19.22 -12.95 -27.10
N ASN A 120 -18.58 -13.81 -27.88
CA ASN A 120 -18.84 -13.97 -29.31
C ASN A 120 -19.25 -15.43 -29.66
N PRO A 121 -20.43 -15.90 -29.22
CA PRO A 121 -20.87 -17.27 -29.45
C PRO A 121 -21.14 -17.58 -30.93
N ASP A 122 -21.37 -16.57 -31.77
CA ASP A 122 -21.71 -16.75 -33.19
C ASP A 122 -20.50 -16.73 -34.14
N LEU A 123 -19.27 -16.75 -33.58
CA LEU A 123 -18.04 -16.80 -34.38
C LEU A 123 -18.01 -18.00 -35.32
N ASP A 124 -17.45 -17.76 -36.50
CA ASP A 124 -17.28 -18.74 -37.56
C ASP A 124 -16.46 -19.95 -37.08
N GLY A 125 -16.84 -21.16 -37.52
CA GLY A 125 -16.29 -22.41 -36.98
C GLY A 125 -14.77 -22.52 -37.18
N ALA A 126 -14.24 -21.95 -38.26
CA ALA A 126 -12.81 -21.88 -38.52
C ALA A 126 -12.07 -20.90 -37.59
N ALA A 127 -12.70 -19.78 -37.24
CA ALA A 127 -12.14 -18.79 -36.32
C ALA A 127 -12.08 -19.33 -34.89
N LYS A 128 -13.14 -20.01 -34.42
CA LYS A 128 -13.17 -20.69 -33.12
C LYS A 128 -12.06 -21.72 -32.99
N ARG A 129 -11.84 -22.56 -34.01
CA ARG A 129 -10.76 -23.55 -34.01
C ARG A 129 -9.38 -22.92 -33.81
N LYS A 130 -9.10 -21.79 -34.45
CA LYS A 130 -7.81 -21.06 -34.29
C LYS A 130 -7.62 -20.55 -32.85
N ILE A 131 -8.69 -20.03 -32.24
CA ILE A 131 -8.64 -19.53 -30.87
C ILE A 131 -8.45 -20.69 -29.89
N HIS A 132 -9.17 -21.80 -30.07
CA HIS A 132 -8.98 -23.01 -29.26
C HIS A 132 -7.57 -23.60 -29.39
N LEU A 133 -6.97 -23.56 -30.58
CA LEU A 133 -5.58 -24.01 -30.76
C LEU A 133 -4.60 -23.17 -29.95
N LYS A 134 -4.70 -21.83 -30.04
CA LYS A 134 -3.90 -20.92 -29.22
C LYS A 134 -4.12 -21.12 -27.72
N LEU A 135 -5.36 -21.42 -27.34
CA LEU A 135 -5.69 -21.67 -25.95
C LEU A 135 -5.00 -22.93 -25.41
N ALA A 136 -5.00 -24.01 -26.20
CA ALA A 136 -4.29 -25.24 -25.86
C ALA A 136 -2.77 -25.03 -25.80
N GLU A 137 -2.21 -24.21 -26.69
CA GLU A 137 -0.81 -23.83 -26.68
C GLU A 137 -0.44 -23.08 -25.38
N LEU A 138 -1.21 -22.05 -25.00
CA LEU A 138 -0.97 -21.28 -23.78
C LEU A 138 -1.10 -22.13 -22.52
N ASP A 139 -2.12 -22.98 -22.46
CA ASP A 139 -2.35 -23.86 -21.31
C ASP A 139 -1.19 -24.88 -21.18
N ALA A 140 -0.70 -25.47 -22.28
CA ALA A 140 0.46 -26.37 -22.26
C ALA A 140 1.77 -25.66 -21.84
N LEU A 141 1.99 -24.44 -22.33
CA LEU A 141 3.14 -23.62 -21.93
C LEU A 141 3.13 -23.29 -20.45
N TYR A 142 1.95 -22.93 -19.91
CA TYR A 142 1.76 -22.70 -18.48
C TYR A 142 2.10 -23.95 -17.67
N ASP A 143 1.58 -25.12 -18.06
CA ASP A 143 1.87 -26.38 -17.38
C ASP A 143 3.37 -26.70 -17.35
N MET A 144 4.07 -26.52 -18.48
CA MET A 144 5.52 -26.72 -18.56
C MET A 144 6.30 -25.75 -17.66
N LYS A 145 5.87 -24.48 -17.59
CA LYS A 145 6.49 -23.48 -16.70
C LYS A 145 6.26 -23.83 -15.23
N MET A 146 5.05 -24.28 -14.88
CA MET A 146 4.71 -24.66 -13.51
C MET A 146 5.49 -25.89 -13.01
N GLN A 147 5.78 -26.86 -13.87
CA GLN A 147 6.61 -28.02 -13.53
C GLN A 147 8.03 -27.64 -13.08
N ARG A 148 8.57 -26.50 -13.53
CA ARG A 148 9.92 -26.05 -13.16
C ARG A 148 10.01 -25.49 -11.73
N TYR A 149 8.89 -25.10 -11.13
CA TYR A 149 8.86 -24.56 -9.77
C TYR A 149 8.65 -25.63 -8.69
N GLN A 150 8.41 -26.89 -9.08
CA GLN A 150 8.28 -28.04 -8.19
C GLN A 150 9.62 -28.78 -8.07
#